data_AF-A0A453JR45-F1
#
_entry.id   AF-A0A453JR45-F1
#
_cell.length_a   1.000
_cell.length_b   1.000
_cell.length_c   1.000
_cell.angle_alpha   90.00
_cell.angle_beta   90.00
_cell.angle_gamma   90.00
#
_symmetry.space_group_name_H-M   'P 1'
#
loop_
_entity.id
_entity.type
_entity.pdbx_description
1 polymer ?
#
loop_
_entity_poly.entity_id
_entity_poly.type
_entity_poly.pdbx_seq_one_letter_code
_entity_poly.pdbx_strand_id
1 'polypeptide(L)'
;PGSIEGRILQWFQKASSTIVADISIDVTKHTQEFEVDCEYIPDISAKYPLFVSGRFRGELPETLYAEGYLSDMSKISIELKVQHIKDIPLDKVLAKQQMDLLTAKAWLSENKQLEQMVAKMSIQNGIPSEYTRTVLLQTIMEKIDPAQQ
;
A
#
# COMPACT_ATOMS: atom_id res chain seq x y z
N PRO A 1 25.52 -6.63 7.91
CA PRO A 1 24.08 -6.40 7.62
C PRO A 1 23.25 -5.92 8.83
N GLY A 2 23.69 -6.13 10.08
CA GLY A 2 22.94 -5.77 11.28
C GLY A 2 23.34 -4.47 12.00
N SER A 3 24.39 -3.76 11.55
CA SER A 3 24.78 -2.47 12.15
C SER A 3 23.95 -1.31 11.61
N ILE A 4 23.74 -0.28 12.43
CA ILE A 4 23.06 0.96 12.03
C ILE A 4 23.74 1.57 10.81
N GLU A 5 25.07 1.64 10.82
CA GLU A 5 25.88 2.13 9.70
C GLU A 5 25.59 1.38 8.40
N GLY A 6 25.56 0.05 8.43
CA GLY A 6 25.27 -0.75 7.24
C GLY A 6 23.87 -0.49 6.66
N ARG A 7 22.87 -0.28 7.53
CA ARG A 7 21.50 0.06 7.10
C ARG A 7 21.41 1.47 6.53
N ILE A 8 22.08 2.43 7.16
CA ILE A 8 22.17 3.81 6.66
C ILE A 8 22.83 3.84 5.29
N LEU A 9 23.95 3.13 5.11
CA LEU A 9 24.65 3.04 3.83
C LEU A 9 23.75 2.45 2.74
N GLN A 10 22.99 1.39 3.04
CA GLN A 10 22.03 0.80 2.10
C GLN A 10 20.92 1.79 1.71
N TRP A 11 20.41 2.58 2.66
CA TRP A 11 19.43 3.63 2.36
C TRP A 11 20.01 4.71 1.46
N PHE A 12 21.22 5.19 1.73
CA PHE A 12 21.90 6.16 0.86
C PHE A 12 22.13 5.61 -0.54
N GLN A 13 22.58 4.36 -0.66
CA GLN A 13 22.77 3.70 -1.96
C GLN A 13 21.46 3.60 -2.74
N LYS A 14 20.35 3.29 -2.07
CA LYS A 14 19.02 3.30 -2.71
C LYS A 14 18.69 4.71 -3.22
N ALA A 15 18.73 5.71 -2.34
CA ALA A 15 18.35 7.09 -2.67
C ALA A 15 19.26 7.74 -3.74
N SER A 16 20.53 7.33 -3.84
CA SER A 16 21.47 7.86 -4.85
C SER A 16 21.44 7.13 -6.19
N SER A 17 20.59 6.11 -6.33
CA SER A 17 20.52 5.26 -7.52
C SER A 17 19.24 5.45 -8.35
N THR A 18 18.60 6.62 -8.25
CA THR A 18 17.44 6.97 -9.07
C THR A 18 17.76 6.89 -10.57
N ILE A 19 16.90 6.20 -11.32
CA ILE A 19 16.99 6.03 -12.77
C ILE A 19 15.85 6.69 -13.52
N VAL A 20 14.68 6.84 -12.90
CA VAL A 20 13.52 7.55 -13.46
C VAL A 20 12.87 8.36 -12.34
N ALA A 21 12.63 9.64 -12.59
CA ALA A 21 12.00 10.56 -11.65
C ALA A 21 10.67 11.11 -12.16
N ASP A 22 9.89 11.71 -11.26
CA ASP A 22 8.60 12.38 -11.53
C ASP A 22 7.64 11.46 -12.31
N ILE A 23 7.40 10.30 -11.71
CA ILE A 23 6.64 9.24 -12.34
C ILE A 23 5.16 9.55 -12.26
N SER A 24 4.48 9.40 -13.39
CA SER A 24 3.03 9.47 -13.49
C SER A 24 2.49 8.31 -14.31
N ILE A 25 1.25 7.92 -14.06
CA ILE A 25 0.55 6.91 -14.85
C ILE A 25 -0.51 7.67 -15.65
N ASP A 26 -0.37 7.67 -16.98
CA ASP A 26 -1.36 8.27 -17.87
C ASP A 26 -2.59 7.38 -17.96
N VAL A 27 -3.49 7.56 -16.98
CA VAL A 27 -4.85 7.00 -16.97
C VAL A 27 -5.84 7.99 -17.61
N THR A 28 -5.38 9.22 -17.90
CA THR A 28 -6.24 10.39 -18.14
C THR A 28 -6.82 10.48 -19.55
N LYS A 29 -6.28 9.75 -20.53
CA LYS A 29 -6.80 9.73 -21.91
C LYS A 29 -8.21 9.14 -22.05
N HIS A 30 -8.75 8.47 -21.02
CA HIS A 30 -10.01 7.74 -21.09
C HIS A 30 -11.03 8.08 -19.99
N THR A 31 -10.85 9.21 -19.28
CA THR A 31 -11.80 9.79 -18.29
C THR A 31 -12.47 8.78 -17.38
N GLN A 32 -11.88 8.55 -16.21
CA GLN A 32 -12.55 8.00 -15.04
C GLN A 32 -11.72 8.32 -13.80
N GLU A 33 -12.40 8.67 -12.71
CA GLU A 33 -11.76 9.01 -11.44
C GLU A 33 -10.82 7.87 -11.02
N PHE A 34 -9.54 8.21 -10.83
CA PHE A 34 -8.54 7.31 -10.28
C PHE A 34 -7.96 7.90 -9.00
N GLU A 35 -7.70 7.03 -8.03
CA GLU A 35 -7.08 7.37 -6.76
C GLU A 35 -5.87 6.45 -6.58
N VAL A 36 -4.69 7.03 -6.41
CA VAL A 36 -3.48 6.26 -6.09
C VAL A 36 -3.37 6.17 -4.57
N ASP A 37 -3.08 4.97 -4.06
CA ASP A 37 -2.84 4.72 -2.64
C ASP A 37 -1.43 5.20 -2.21
N CYS A 38 -1.02 6.37 -2.70
CA CYS A 38 0.18 7.14 -2.34
C CYS A 38 -0.12 8.62 -2.62
N GLU A 39 0.40 9.53 -1.80
CA GLU A 39 0.25 10.98 -2.05
C GLU A 39 1.07 11.44 -3.26
N TYR A 40 2.21 10.79 -3.52
CA TYR A 40 3.05 10.94 -4.69
C TYR A 40 3.62 9.58 -5.08
N ILE A 41 3.78 9.31 -6.38
CA ILE A 41 4.48 8.11 -6.84
C ILE A 41 5.99 8.36 -6.68
N PRO A 42 6.71 7.54 -5.90
CA PRO A 42 8.14 7.77 -5.68
C PRO A 42 8.95 7.40 -6.93
N ASP A 43 10.14 7.99 -7.04
CA ASP A 43 11.10 7.71 -8.11
C ASP A 43 11.50 6.22 -8.16
N ILE A 44 11.89 5.73 -9.34
CA ILE A 44 12.44 4.38 -9.50
C ILE A 44 13.95 4.44 -9.29
N SER A 45 14.46 3.59 -8.40
CA SER A 45 15.89 3.41 -8.16
C SER A 45 16.39 2.06 -8.69
N ALA A 46 17.63 2.01 -9.17
CA ALA A 46 18.23 0.79 -9.68
C ALA A 46 18.24 -0.32 -8.62
N LYS A 47 17.79 -1.53 -9.00
CA LYS A 47 17.68 -2.73 -8.12
C LYS A 47 16.59 -2.65 -7.05
N TYR A 48 15.75 -1.62 -7.04
CA TYR A 48 14.63 -1.49 -6.11
C TYR A 48 13.32 -1.37 -6.89
N PRO A 49 12.48 -2.43 -6.92
CA PRO A 49 11.21 -2.37 -7.62
C PRO A 49 10.26 -1.36 -6.98
N LEU A 50 9.49 -0.68 -7.83
CA LEU A 50 8.42 0.21 -7.45
C LEU A 50 7.08 -0.52 -7.58
N PHE A 51 6.27 -0.47 -6.52
CA PHE A 51 4.89 -0.94 -6.54
C PHE A 51 3.97 0.25 -6.31
N VAL A 52 2.99 0.41 -7.20
CA VAL A 52 1.95 1.44 -7.09
C VAL A 52 0.61 0.71 -7.09
N SER A 53 -0.23 1.05 -6.12
CA SER A 53 -1.60 0.56 -6.05
C SER A 53 -2.56 1.72 -6.01
N GLY A 54 -3.81 1.45 -6.33
CA GLY A 54 -4.85 2.46 -6.33
C GLY A 54 -6.20 1.86 -6.71
N ARG A 55 -7.19 2.73 -6.74
CA ARG A 55 -8.56 2.42 -7.15
C ARG A 55 -8.90 3.23 -8.38
N PHE A 56 -9.69 2.65 -9.25
CA PHE A 56 -10.28 3.32 -10.40
C PHE A 56 -11.76 3.01 -10.43
N ARG A 57 -12.55 3.91 -11.00
CA ARG A 57 -13.97 3.67 -11.24
C ARG A 57 -14.18 3.42 -12.72
N GLY A 58 -14.77 2.30 -13.12
CA GLY A 58 -15.16 2.00 -14.50
C GLY A 58 -14.28 0.96 -15.18
N GLU A 59 -13.83 1.19 -16.41
CA GLU A 59 -13.09 0.20 -17.22
C GLU A 59 -11.67 0.69 -17.53
N LEU A 60 -10.68 -0.17 -17.26
CA LEU A 60 -9.30 0.09 -17.65
C LEU A 60 -9.11 -0.24 -19.14
N PRO A 61 -8.33 0.58 -19.89
CA PRO A 61 -7.93 0.22 -21.25
C PRO A 61 -7.03 -1.03 -21.23
N GLU A 62 -6.84 -1.67 -22.38
CA GLU A 62 -5.92 -2.81 -22.51
C GLU A 62 -4.46 -2.45 -22.21
N THR A 63 -4.12 -1.17 -22.40
CA THR A 63 -2.77 -0.63 -22.24
C THR A 63 -2.81 0.70 -21.51
N LEU A 64 -1.91 0.85 -20.54
CA LEU A 64 -1.60 2.10 -19.85
C LEU A 64 -0.18 2.55 -20.20
N TYR A 65 0.16 3.79 -19.86
CA TYR A 65 1.51 4.31 -20.00
C TYR A 65 2.00 4.86 -18.66
N ALA A 66 3.20 4.44 -18.26
CA ALA A 66 3.94 5.12 -17.21
C ALA A 66 4.90 6.12 -17.85
N GLU A 67 4.87 7.36 -17.40
CA GLU A 67 5.73 8.43 -17.88
C GLU A 67 6.64 8.92 -16.75
N GLY A 68 7.79 9.47 -17.11
CA GLY A 68 8.72 10.11 -16.17
C GLY A 68 9.90 10.71 -16.91
N TYR A 69 10.96 11.06 -16.18
CA TYR A 69 12.16 11.67 -16.72
C TYR A 69 13.42 10.90 -16.37
N LEU A 70 14.33 10.79 -17.34
CA LEU A 70 15.67 10.25 -17.17
C LEU A 70 16.64 11.31 -16.62
N SER A 71 17.85 10.90 -16.26
CA SER A 71 18.88 11.80 -15.70
C SER A 71 19.33 12.92 -16.65
N ASP A 72 19.11 12.77 -17.95
CA ASP A 72 19.39 13.79 -18.97
C ASP A 72 18.18 14.72 -19.23
N MET A 73 17.16 14.64 -18.38
CA MET A 73 15.88 15.36 -18.48
C MET A 73 15.04 14.98 -19.71
N SER A 74 15.41 13.94 -20.44
CA SER A 74 14.55 13.40 -21.48
C SER A 74 13.35 12.68 -20.88
N LYS A 75 12.20 12.81 -21.54
CA LYS A 75 10.96 12.12 -21.15
C LYS A 75 11.05 10.66 -21.57
N ILE A 76 10.71 9.75 -20.66
CA ILE A 76 10.51 8.32 -20.94
C ILE A 76 9.02 7.98 -20.83
N SER A 77 8.57 7.06 -21.69
CA SER A 77 7.23 6.49 -21.63
C SER A 77 7.35 4.98 -21.77
N ILE A 78 6.75 4.24 -20.84
CA ILE A 78 6.78 2.78 -20.78
C ILE A 78 5.35 2.28 -20.94
N GLU A 79 5.14 1.44 -21.94
CA GLU A 79 3.87 0.76 -22.18
C GLU A 79 3.64 -0.32 -21.11
N LEU A 80 2.48 -0.27 -20.46
CA LEU A 80 2.04 -1.22 -19.44
C LEU A 80 0.81 -1.98 -19.94
N LYS A 81 0.93 -3.29 -20.12
CA LYS A 81 -0.20 -4.14 -20.51
C LYS A 81 -1.07 -4.47 -19.30
N VAL A 82 -2.35 -4.17 -19.40
CA VAL A 82 -3.32 -4.46 -18.34
C VAL A 82 -3.65 -5.94 -18.33
N GLN A 83 -3.60 -6.54 -17.14
CA GLN A 83 -3.94 -7.94 -16.93
C GLN A 83 -5.07 -8.05 -15.90
N HIS A 84 -6.14 -8.74 -16.28
CA HIS A 84 -7.26 -9.01 -15.39
C HIS A 84 -7.02 -10.34 -14.66
N ILE A 85 -6.66 -10.25 -13.37
CA ILE A 85 -6.44 -11.41 -12.51
C ILE A 85 -7.62 -11.51 -11.53
N LYS A 86 -8.36 -12.63 -11.57
CA LYS A 86 -9.53 -12.85 -10.70
C LYS A 86 -9.20 -13.69 -9.45
N ASP A 87 -8.08 -14.40 -9.48
CA ASP A 87 -7.74 -15.38 -8.43
C ASP A 87 -6.99 -14.78 -7.24
N ILE A 88 -6.55 -13.53 -7.36
CA ILE A 88 -5.83 -12.81 -6.30
C ILE A 88 -6.79 -11.80 -5.68
N PRO A 89 -7.12 -11.91 -4.37
CA PRO A 89 -7.94 -10.94 -3.68
C PRO A 89 -7.13 -9.67 -3.39
N LEU A 90 -6.88 -8.84 -4.42
CA LEU A 90 -6.05 -7.64 -4.33
C LEU A 90 -6.50 -6.71 -3.20
N ASP A 91 -7.80 -6.55 -2.99
CA ASP A 91 -8.34 -5.73 -1.90
C ASP A 91 -7.82 -6.18 -0.52
N LYS A 92 -7.69 -7.49 -0.29
CA LYS A 92 -7.14 -8.03 0.97
C LYS A 92 -5.63 -7.88 1.04
N VAL A 93 -4.93 -8.06 -0.09
CA VAL A 93 -3.47 -7.93 -0.16
C VAL A 93 -3.06 -6.48 0.10
N LEU A 94 -3.82 -5.52 -0.42
CA LEU A 94 -3.53 -4.08 -0.33
C LEU A 94 -4.12 -3.42 0.92
N ALA A 95 -5.04 -4.07 1.63
CA ALA A 95 -5.70 -3.50 2.82
C ALA A 95 -4.70 -2.96 3.84
N LYS A 96 -3.61 -3.69 4.13
CA LYS A 96 -2.59 -3.22 5.08
C LYS A 96 -1.87 -1.97 4.58
N GLN A 97 -1.51 -1.92 3.29
CA GLN A 97 -0.85 -0.76 2.70
C GLN A 97 -1.74 0.48 2.76
N GLN A 98 -3.04 0.33 2.45
CA GLN A 98 -4.02 1.41 2.56
C GLN A 98 -4.20 1.88 4.00
N MET A 99 -4.28 0.95 4.95
CA MET A 99 -4.34 1.26 6.38
C MET A 99 -3.11 2.04 6.84
N ASP A 100 -1.91 1.63 6.43
CA ASP A 100 -0.65 2.30 6.79
C ASP A 100 -0.59 3.74 6.25
N LEU A 101 -1.02 3.94 5.01
CA LEU A 101 -1.11 5.27 4.43
C LEU A 101 -2.10 6.15 5.21
N LEU A 102 -3.28 5.62 5.53
CA LEU A 102 -4.29 6.36 6.28
C LEU A 102 -3.84 6.66 7.71
N THR A 103 -3.14 5.74 8.38
CA THR A 103 -2.52 5.96 9.68
C THR A 103 -1.49 7.09 9.60
N ALA A 104 -0.60 7.07 8.61
CA ALA A 104 0.39 8.12 8.41
C ALA A 104 -0.27 9.49 8.18
N LYS A 105 -1.31 9.54 7.33
CA LYS A 105 -2.10 10.77 7.10
C LYS A 105 -2.81 11.24 8.36
N ALA A 106 -3.38 10.33 9.15
CA ALA A 106 -4.05 10.64 10.41
C ALA A 106 -3.07 11.26 11.42
N TRP A 107 -1.85 10.73 11.53
CA TRP A 107 -0.81 11.30 12.39
C TRP A 107 -0.32 12.66 11.90
N LEU A 108 -0.05 12.80 10.60
CA LEU A 108 0.44 14.06 10.04
C LEU A 108 -0.57 15.22 10.19
N SER A 109 -1.86 14.92 10.04
CA SER A 109 -2.94 15.91 10.06
C SER A 109 -3.77 15.94 11.34
N GLU A 110 -3.40 15.15 12.35
CA GLU A 110 -4.16 14.93 13.60
C GLU A 110 -5.66 14.63 13.37
N ASN A 111 -5.97 13.93 12.27
CA ASN A 111 -7.35 13.77 11.79
C ASN A 111 -8.03 12.52 12.39
N LYS A 112 -8.93 12.75 13.33
CA LYS A 112 -9.73 11.71 14.00
C LYS A 112 -10.66 10.91 13.08
N GLN A 113 -11.12 11.48 11.96
CA GLN A 113 -11.94 10.75 11.00
C GLN A 113 -11.13 9.67 10.28
N LEU A 114 -9.84 9.96 9.98
CA LEU A 114 -8.94 8.97 9.39
C LEU A 114 -8.62 7.85 10.40
N GLU A 115 -8.42 8.18 11.69
CA GLU A 115 -8.24 7.15 12.73
C GLU A 115 -9.45 6.19 12.80
N GLN A 116 -10.67 6.73 12.79
CA GLN A 116 -11.90 5.92 12.79
C GLN A 116 -12.03 5.07 11.53
N MET A 117 -11.63 5.61 10.38
CA MET A 117 -11.62 4.88 9.11
C MET A 117 -10.64 3.70 9.16
N VAL A 118 -9.43 3.89 9.69
CA VAL A 118 -8.45 2.81 9.86
C VAL A 118 -8.96 1.76 10.84
N ALA A 119 -9.59 2.15 11.95
CA ALA A 119 -10.17 1.19 12.90
C ALA A 119 -11.27 0.34 12.24
N LYS A 120 -12.12 0.95 11.43
CA LYS A 120 -13.16 0.24 10.67
C LYS A 120 -12.55 -0.74 9.66
N MET A 121 -11.57 -0.29 8.87
CA MET A 121 -10.88 -1.14 7.89
C MET A 121 -10.16 -2.32 8.55
N SER A 122 -9.51 -2.06 9.70
CA SER A 122 -8.85 -3.08 10.52
C SER A 122 -9.80 -4.20 10.91
N ILE A 123 -10.97 -3.86 11.49
CA ILE A 123 -11.99 -4.85 11.89
C ILE A 123 -12.54 -5.60 10.67
N GLN A 124 -12.84 -4.90 9.58
CA GLN A 124 -13.40 -5.51 8.37
C GLN A 124 -12.44 -6.50 7.70
N ASN A 125 -11.14 -6.23 7.72
CA ASN A 125 -10.12 -7.07 7.09
C ASN A 125 -9.48 -8.08 8.05
N GLY A 126 -9.75 -7.98 9.36
CA GLY A 126 -9.10 -8.82 10.37
C GLY A 126 -7.61 -8.54 10.51
N ILE A 127 -7.17 -7.31 10.25
CA ILE A 127 -5.77 -6.89 10.27
C ILE A 127 -5.58 -5.95 11.46
N PRO A 128 -4.68 -6.24 12.43
CA PRO A 128 -4.40 -5.34 13.54
C PRO A 128 -3.92 -3.96 13.07
N SER A 129 -4.32 -2.90 13.77
CA SER A 129 -3.81 -1.53 13.55
C SER A 129 -3.55 -0.82 14.87
N GLU A 130 -2.96 0.37 14.79
CA GLU A 130 -2.64 1.25 15.91
C GLU A 130 -3.91 1.74 16.64
N TYR A 131 -5.09 1.58 16.01
CA TYR A 131 -6.39 2.01 16.53
C TYR A 131 -7.31 0.85 16.93
N THR A 132 -6.85 -0.40 16.83
CA THR A 132 -7.61 -1.60 17.25
C THR A 132 -6.81 -2.47 18.20
N ARG A 133 -7.48 -3.42 18.85
CA ARG A 133 -6.85 -4.41 19.73
C ARG A 133 -7.32 -5.80 19.36
N THR A 134 -6.38 -6.74 19.27
CA THR A 134 -6.69 -8.17 19.13
C THR A 134 -6.70 -8.80 20.52
N VAL A 135 -7.79 -9.48 20.87
CA VAL A 135 -7.94 -10.15 22.17
C VAL A 135 -8.10 -11.65 21.94
N LEU A 136 -7.29 -12.45 22.63
CA LEU A 136 -7.43 -13.91 22.65
C LEU A 136 -8.27 -14.30 23.87
N LEU A 137 -9.42 -14.93 23.63
CA LEU A 137 -10.27 -15.50 24.68
C LEU A 137 -10.15 -17.03 24.68
N GLN A 138 -9.74 -17.59 25.81
CA GLN A 138 -9.69 -19.04 26.02
C GLN A 138 -10.87 -19.46 26.91
N THR A 139 -11.74 -20.32 26.38
CA THR A 139 -12.85 -20.91 27.16
C THR A 139 -12.45 -22.31 27.59
N ILE A 140 -12.30 -22.54 28.90
CA ILE A 140 -12.08 -23.87 29.47
C ILE A 140 -13.45 -24.45 29.83
N MET A 141 -13.85 -25.53 29.15
CA MET A 141 -15.02 -26.31 29.57
C MET A 141 -14.58 -27.26 30.69
N GLU A 142 -14.74 -26.86 31.94
CA GLU A 142 -14.67 -27.82 33.05
C GLU A 142 -15.89 -28.75 32.96
N LYS A 143 -15.64 -30.06 32.87
CA LYS A 143 -16.71 -31.05 33.02
C LYS A 143 -17.20 -30.95 34.47
N ILE A 144 -18.42 -30.45 34.65
CA ILE A 144 -19.11 -30.52 35.94
C ILE A 144 -19.33 -32.01 36.24
N ASP A 145 -18.68 -32.52 37.28
CA ASP A 145 -18.82 -33.90 37.72
C ASP A 145 -20.23 -34.07 38.33
N PRO A 146 -21.10 -34.95 37.81
CA PRO A 146 -22.47 -35.12 38.29
C PRO A 146 -22.57 -35.65 39.74
N ALA A 147 -21.46 -35.92 40.42
CA ALA A 147 -21.44 -36.41 41.80
C ALA A 147 -21.62 -35.31 42.88
N GLN A 148 -21.87 -34.05 42.52
CA GLN A 148 -22.09 -32.93 43.46
C GLN A 148 -23.54 -32.40 43.49
N GLN A 149 -24.54 -33.18 43.07
CA GLN A 149 -25.98 -32.88 43.25
C GLN A 149 -26.64 -33.77 44.30
#